data_AF-A0A7I7NMU3-F1
#
_entry.id   AF-A0A7I7NMU3-F1
#
_cell.length_a   1.000
_cell.length_b   1.000
_cell.length_c   1.000
_cell.angle_alpha   90.00
_cell.angle_beta   90.00
_cell.angle_gamma   90.00
#
_symmetry.space_group_name_H-M   'P 1'
#
loop_
_entity.id
_entity.type
_entity.pdbx_description
1 polymer ?
#
loop_
_entity_poly.entity_id
_entity_poly.type
_entity_poly.pdbx_seq_one_letter_code
_entity_poly.pdbx_strand_id
1 'polypeptide(L)'
;MRQDRTMPVNMPRRWAVSSAVTVAWNIVGYLLYVGLVLVGGFEVWFSLFFAMATDGCHDSACDASYHVWPAMITTWIGVGAVLLTTLVVMVRNSSRGNVVIGWPFVGLLALGFVYVAADAVLH
;
A
#
# COMPACT_ATOMS: atom_id res chain seq x y z
N MET A 1 5.25 -6.72 50.10
CA MET A 1 4.26 -7.79 49.84
C MET A 1 2.87 -7.16 49.83
N ARG A 2 1.98 -7.66 48.96
CA ARG A 2 0.52 -7.40 48.82
C ARG A 2 0.17 -6.11 48.05
N GLN A 3 -0.18 -6.13 46.75
CA GLN A 3 -1.27 -6.80 46.02
C GLN A 3 -2.61 -6.10 46.23
N ASP A 4 -2.94 -5.13 45.36
CA ASP A 4 -4.32 -4.84 45.00
C ASP A 4 -4.47 -4.90 43.48
N ARG A 5 -4.88 -6.10 43.08
CA ARG A 5 -5.22 -6.53 41.75
C ARG A 5 -6.75 -6.39 41.66
N THR A 6 -7.25 -5.21 41.28
CA THR A 6 -8.69 -4.98 41.08
C THR A 6 -8.97 -4.60 39.62
N MET A 7 -9.14 -5.62 38.79
CA MET A 7 -10.10 -5.59 37.68
C MET A 7 -10.93 -6.87 37.81
N PRO A 8 -12.24 -6.90 37.47
CA PRO A 8 -12.87 -6.06 36.44
C PRO A 8 -14.19 -5.42 36.86
N VAL A 9 -14.35 -4.13 36.55
CA VAL A 9 -15.68 -3.52 36.47
C VAL A 9 -16.36 -4.17 35.28
N ASN A 10 -17.50 -4.83 35.50
CA ASN A 10 -18.33 -5.49 34.50
C ASN A 10 -18.43 -4.68 33.19
N MET A 11 -17.56 -4.97 32.21
CA MET A 11 -17.73 -4.44 30.86
C MET A 11 -18.95 -5.15 30.27
N PRO A 12 -20.01 -4.42 29.87
CA PRO A 12 -21.18 -5.06 29.29
C PRO A 12 -20.73 -5.85 28.06
N ARG A 13 -21.08 -7.14 27.97
CA ARG A 13 -20.66 -8.07 26.90
C ARG A 13 -20.67 -7.46 25.49
N ARG A 14 -21.60 -6.55 25.22
CA ARG A 14 -21.73 -5.81 23.96
C ARG A 14 -20.48 -4.99 23.58
N TRP A 15 -19.81 -4.35 24.56
CA TRP A 15 -18.60 -3.56 24.32
C TRP A 15 -17.38 -4.43 24.04
N ALA A 16 -17.23 -5.56 24.74
CA ALA A 16 -16.16 -6.53 24.50
C ALA A 16 -16.31 -7.26 23.15
N VAL A 17 -17.54 -7.54 22.72
CA VAL A 17 -17.81 -8.12 21.39
C VAL A 17 -17.52 -7.10 20.29
N SER A 18 -17.91 -5.83 20.45
CA SER A 18 -17.64 -4.76 19.48
C SER A 18 -16.14 -4.53 19.29
N SER A 19 -15.34 -4.60 20.37
CA SER A 19 -13.89 -4.44 20.28
C SER A 19 -13.21 -5.65 19.61
N ALA A 20 -13.61 -6.87 19.95
CA ALA A 20 -13.07 -8.08 19.32
C ALA A 20 -13.39 -8.14 17.81
N VAL A 21 -14.59 -7.74 17.41
CA VAL A 21 -14.99 -7.66 16.00
C VAL A 21 -14.15 -6.62 15.25
N THR A 22 -13.91 -5.46 15.86
CA THR A 22 -13.04 -4.42 15.27
C THR A 22 -11.61 -4.92 15.08
N VAL A 23 -11.06 -5.62 16.08
CA VAL A 23 -9.73 -6.23 16.01
C VAL A 23 -9.66 -7.26 14.88
N ALA A 24 -10.65 -8.15 14.78
CA ALA A 24 -10.70 -9.15 13.71
C ALA A 24 -10.72 -8.48 12.32
N TRP A 25 -11.54 -7.44 12.13
CA TRP A 25 -11.57 -6.69 10.88
C TRP A 25 -10.26 -5.97 10.57
N ASN A 26 -9.56 -5.46 11.59
CA ASN A 26 -8.25 -4.84 11.39
C ASN A 26 -7.18 -5.86 11.00
N ILE A 27 -7.20 -7.07 11.55
CA ILE A 27 -6.32 -8.17 11.11
C ILE A 27 -6.54 -8.44 9.62
N VAL A 28 -7.79 -8.58 9.18
CA VAL A 28 -8.12 -8.76 7.76
C VAL A 28 -7.62 -7.57 6.93
N GLY A 29 -7.81 -6.34 7.41
CA GLY A 29 -7.29 -5.14 6.75
C GLY A 29 -5.77 -5.18 6.56
N TYR A 30 -5.01 -5.59 7.57
CA TYR A 30 -3.55 -5.73 7.45
C TYR A 30 -3.13 -6.88 6.53
N LEU A 31 -3.88 -7.98 6.48
CA LEU A 31 -3.64 -9.04 5.50
C LEU A 31 -3.87 -8.54 4.06
N LEU A 32 -4.91 -7.73 3.84
CA LEU A 32 -5.12 -7.08 2.55
C LEU A 32 -4.01 -6.08 2.22
N TYR A 33 -3.47 -5.37 3.22
CA TYR A 33 -2.30 -4.52 3.03
C TYR A 33 -1.05 -5.32 2.63
N VAL A 34 -0.84 -6.52 3.18
CA VAL A 34 0.22 -7.42 2.71
C VAL A 34 0.02 -7.77 1.24
N GLY A 35 -1.21 -8.09 0.84
CA GLY A 35 -1.57 -8.28 -0.57
C GLY A 35 -1.23 -7.05 -1.43
N LEU A 36 -1.52 -5.84 -0.94
CA LEU A 36 -1.17 -4.59 -1.62
C LEU A 36 0.35 -4.42 -1.78
N VAL A 37 1.14 -4.76 -0.76
CA VAL A 37 2.62 -4.74 -0.85
C VAL A 37 3.11 -5.70 -1.93
N LEU A 38 2.51 -6.88 -2.06
CA LEU A 38 2.87 -7.82 -3.12
C LEU A 38 2.54 -7.26 -4.52
N VAL A 39 1.39 -6.60 -4.68
CA VAL A 39 1.01 -5.94 -5.94
C VAL A 39 1.97 -4.80 -6.27
N GLY A 40 2.29 -3.93 -5.31
CA GLY A 40 3.27 -2.85 -5.51
C GLY A 40 4.68 -3.39 -5.82
N GLY A 41 5.08 -4.48 -5.16
CA GLY A 41 6.33 -5.17 -5.47
C GLY A 41 6.35 -5.73 -6.89
N PHE A 42 5.20 -6.25 -7.36
CA PHE A 42 5.04 -6.71 -8.74
C PHE A 42 5.14 -5.54 -9.75
N GLU A 43 4.55 -4.38 -9.47
CA GLU A 43 4.71 -3.18 -10.31
C GLU A 43 6.17 -2.72 -10.41
N VAL A 44 6.89 -2.69 -9.29
CA VAL A 44 8.32 -2.33 -9.27
C VAL A 44 9.12 -3.34 -10.08
N TRP A 45 8.87 -4.65 -9.90
CA TRP A 45 9.53 -5.69 -10.70
C TRP A 45 9.22 -5.56 -12.19
N PHE A 46 7.97 -5.28 -12.55
CA PHE A 46 7.54 -5.09 -13.93
C PHE A 46 8.20 -3.86 -14.58
N SER A 47 8.41 -2.79 -13.82
CA SER A 47 9.10 -1.57 -14.32
C SER A 47 10.53 -1.83 -14.80
N LEU A 48 11.19 -2.89 -14.33
CA LEU A 48 12.54 -3.26 -14.78
C LEU A 48 12.56 -3.73 -16.24
N PHE A 49 11.41 -4.16 -16.77
CA PHE A 49 11.29 -4.57 -18.17
C PHE A 49 11.06 -3.40 -19.13
N PHE A 50 10.86 -2.17 -18.63
CA PHE A 50 10.71 -0.99 -19.49
C PHE A 50 11.94 -0.79 -20.40
N ALA A 51 13.14 -1.08 -19.89
CA ALA A 51 14.38 -1.01 -20.67
C ALA A 51 14.45 -2.03 -21.82
N MET A 52 13.75 -3.17 -21.70
CA MET A 52 13.69 -4.21 -22.75
C MET A 52 12.56 -3.98 -23.75
N ALA A 53 11.65 -3.02 -23.52
CA ALA A 53 10.65 -2.62 -24.50
C ALA A 53 11.20 -1.57 -25.49
N THR A 54 12.29 -0.89 -25.13
CA THR A 54 12.89 0.19 -25.92
C THR A 54 14.12 -0.24 -26.74
N ASP A 55 14.48 -1.52 -26.73
CA ASP A 55 15.60 -2.11 -27.47
C ASP A 55 15.41 -2.10 -29.01
N GLY A 56 14.17 -1.96 -29.49
CA GLY A 56 13.84 -1.82 -30.90
C GLY A 56 14.16 -0.44 -31.53
N CYS A 57 14.55 0.57 -30.74
CA CYS A 57 14.81 1.92 -31.23
C CYS A 57 16.29 2.12 -31.60
N HIS A 58 16.66 1.83 -32.86
CA HIS A 58 18.05 1.88 -33.34
C HIS A 58 18.48 3.22 -33.97
N ASP A 59 17.57 4.21 -34.04
CA ASP A 59 17.88 5.52 -34.60
C ASP A 59 18.31 6.52 -33.53
N SER A 60 19.34 7.30 -33.84
CA SER A 60 19.90 8.39 -33.01
C SER A 60 18.92 9.50 -32.57
N ALA A 61 17.66 9.43 -33.02
CA ALA A 61 16.54 10.29 -32.59
C ALA A 61 15.76 9.72 -31.39
N CYS A 62 16.03 8.46 -31.02
CA CYS A 62 15.36 7.78 -29.93
C CYS A 62 16.29 7.79 -28.71
N ASP A 63 16.19 8.84 -27.91
CA ASP A 63 16.84 8.94 -26.61
C ASP A 63 16.09 8.02 -25.62
N ALA A 64 16.09 6.72 -25.89
CA ALA A 64 15.32 5.71 -25.16
C ALA A 64 15.63 5.74 -23.65
N SER A 65 16.83 6.18 -23.29
CA SER A 65 17.23 6.36 -21.89
C SER A 65 16.58 7.58 -21.21
N TYR A 66 16.17 8.60 -21.97
CA TYR A 66 15.53 9.83 -21.42
C TYR A 66 14.12 9.56 -20.88
N HIS A 67 13.37 8.59 -21.41
CA HIS A 67 12.01 8.30 -20.98
C HIS A 67 11.90 7.09 -20.04
N VAL A 68 12.73 6.05 -20.27
CA VAL A 68 12.71 4.84 -19.45
C VAL A 68 13.13 5.12 -18.01
N TRP A 69 14.21 5.89 -17.82
CA TRP A 69 14.74 6.13 -16.48
C TRP A 69 13.77 6.96 -15.61
N PRO A 70 13.17 8.06 -16.09
CA PRO A 70 12.12 8.76 -15.35
C PRO A 70 10.86 7.93 -15.11
N ALA A 71 10.44 7.08 -16.06
CA ALA A 71 9.30 6.18 -15.87
C ALA A 71 9.55 5.19 -14.72
N MET A 72 10.75 4.60 -14.66
CA MET A 72 11.14 3.71 -13.56
C MET A 72 11.15 4.43 -12.21
N ILE A 73 11.76 5.61 -12.14
CA ILE A 73 11.78 6.44 -10.91
C ILE A 73 10.36 6.80 -10.47
N THR A 74 9.48 7.13 -11.42
CA THR A 74 8.06 7.44 -11.15
C THR A 74 7.37 6.26 -10.51
N THR A 75 7.54 5.04 -11.04
CA THR A 75 7.00 3.82 -10.42
C THR A 75 7.56 3.61 -9.03
N TRP A 76 8.89 3.71 -8.84
CA TRP A 76 9.52 3.42 -7.55
C TRP A 76 9.06 4.38 -6.44
N ILE A 77 9.08 5.67 -6.73
CA ILE A 77 8.63 6.70 -5.78
C ILE A 77 7.13 6.61 -5.57
N GLY A 78 6.35 6.43 -6.64
CA GLY A 78 4.89 6.32 -6.58
C GLY A 78 4.43 5.14 -5.72
N VAL A 79 4.94 3.94 -6.01
CA VAL A 79 4.63 2.73 -5.22
C VAL A 79 5.03 2.93 -3.76
N GLY A 80 6.24 3.42 -3.51
CA GLY A 80 6.71 3.70 -2.15
C GLY A 80 5.80 4.67 -1.40
N ALA A 81 5.40 5.77 -2.05
CA ALA A 81 4.50 6.76 -1.47
C ALA A 81 3.11 6.19 -1.18
N VAL A 82 2.53 5.40 -2.09
CA VAL A 82 1.22 4.78 -1.91
C VAL A 82 1.23 3.79 -0.74
N LEU A 83 2.23 2.90 -0.68
CA LEU A 83 2.34 1.92 0.39
C LEU A 83 2.51 2.61 1.75
N LEU A 84 3.44 3.57 1.83
CA LEU A 84 3.71 4.32 3.07
C LEU A 84 2.47 5.10 3.55
N THR A 85 1.83 5.85 2.66
CA THR A 85 0.66 6.66 3.03
C THR A 85 -0.51 5.77 3.45
N THR A 86 -0.75 4.66 2.74
CA THR A 86 -1.79 3.68 3.10
C THR A 86 -1.52 3.10 4.48
N LEU A 87 -0.27 2.69 4.78
CA LEU A 87 0.10 2.17 6.09
C LEU A 87 -0.10 3.20 7.20
N VAL A 88 0.35 4.44 7.00
CA VAL A 88 0.20 5.51 7.99
C VAL A 88 -1.28 5.76 8.31
N VAL A 89 -2.14 5.80 7.29
CA VAL A 89 -3.58 5.99 7.47
C VAL A 89 -4.21 4.81 8.21
N MET A 90 -3.83 3.58 7.88
CA MET A 90 -4.30 2.38 8.58
C MET A 90 -3.88 2.38 10.05
N VAL A 91 -2.61 2.68 10.35
CA VAL A 91 -2.12 2.73 11.74
C VAL A 91 -2.84 3.83 12.54
N ARG A 92 -3.00 5.03 11.96
CA ARG A 92 -3.73 6.14 12.61
C ARG A 92 -5.20 5.82 12.86
N ASN A 93 -5.88 5.17 11.93
CA ASN A 93 -7.29 4.83 12.09
C ASN A 93 -7.49 3.65 13.04
N SER A 94 -6.62 2.64 12.97
CA SER A 94 -6.63 1.50 13.89
C SER A 94 -6.37 1.95 15.33
N SER A 95 -5.48 2.91 15.57
CA SER A 95 -5.22 3.43 16.93
C SER A 95 -6.38 4.24 17.51
N ARG A 96 -7.29 4.73 16.66
CA ARG A 96 -8.55 5.39 17.05
C ARG A 96 -9.71 4.40 17.24
N GLY A 97 -9.47 3.10 17.11
CA GLY A 97 -10.50 2.07 17.22
C GLY A 97 -11.41 1.97 15.99
N ASN A 98 -11.00 2.54 14.86
CA ASN A 98 -11.76 2.43 13.60
C ASN A 98 -11.36 1.16 12.84
N VAL A 99 -12.29 0.64 12.03
CA VAL A 99 -12.05 -0.46 11.10
C VAL A 99 -11.28 0.05 9.88
N VAL A 100 -10.21 -0.65 9.47
CA VAL A 100 -9.29 -0.19 8.41
C VAL A 100 -9.35 -1.00 7.11
N ILE A 101 -10.29 -1.93 6.97
CA ILE A 101 -10.37 -2.87 5.84
C ILE A 101 -10.51 -2.20 4.46
N GLY A 102 -11.07 -0.98 4.39
CA GLY A 102 -11.27 -0.27 3.12
C GLY A 102 -10.01 0.36 2.53
N TRP A 103 -9.02 0.71 3.37
CA TRP A 103 -7.83 1.46 2.94
C TRP A 103 -6.94 0.75 1.92
N PRO A 104 -6.70 -0.57 2.02
CA PRO A 104 -5.96 -1.32 1.01
C PRO A 104 -6.55 -1.20 -0.41
N PHE A 105 -7.87 -1.07 -0.56
CA PHE A 105 -8.49 -0.90 -1.88
C PHE A 105 -8.27 0.50 -2.45
N VAL A 106 -8.27 1.53 -1.60
CA VAL A 106 -7.88 2.89 -2.00
C VAL A 106 -6.41 2.91 -2.42
N GLY A 107 -5.55 2.23 -1.68
CA GLY A 107 -4.15 2.03 -2.04
C GLY A 107 -4.00 1.31 -3.38
N LEU A 108 -4.81 0.28 -3.64
CA LEU A 108 -4.79 -0.45 -4.91
C LEU A 108 -5.15 0.46 -6.11
N LEU A 109 -6.17 1.30 -5.96
CA LEU A 109 -6.52 2.29 -7.00
C LEU A 109 -5.38 3.29 -7.23
N ALA A 110 -4.71 3.71 -6.15
CA ALA A 110 -3.58 4.62 -6.24
C ALA A 110 -2.36 3.97 -6.91
N LEU A 111 -2.11 2.67 -6.71
CA LEU A 111 -1.09 1.93 -7.47
C LEU A 111 -1.43 1.92 -8.97
N GLY A 112 -2.68 1.62 -9.33
CA GLY A 112 -3.12 1.71 -10.73
C GLY A 112 -2.88 3.10 -11.34
N PHE A 113 -3.06 4.17 -10.56
CA PHE A 113 -2.72 5.53 -11.01
C PHE A 113 -1.21 5.72 -11.20
N VAL A 114 -0.37 5.19 -10.31
CA VAL A 114 1.10 5.21 -10.46
C VAL A 114 1.52 4.53 -11.76
N TYR A 115 0.94 3.37 -12.07
CA TYR A 115 1.23 2.67 -13.33
C TYR A 115 0.87 3.52 -14.56
N VAL A 116 -0.33 4.11 -14.59
CA VAL A 116 -0.76 5.00 -15.69
C VAL A 116 0.13 6.23 -15.81
N ALA A 117 0.57 6.81 -14.69
CA ALA A 117 1.49 7.94 -14.69
C ALA A 117 2.87 7.55 -15.25
N ALA A 118 3.38 6.35 -14.91
CA ALA A 118 4.64 5.86 -15.45
C ALA A 118 4.56 5.57 -16.95
N ASP A 119 3.46 4.97 -17.42
CA ASP A 119 3.21 4.73 -18.85
C ASP A 119 3.15 6.03 -19.65
N ALA A 120 2.54 7.07 -19.09
CA ALA A 120 2.49 8.41 -19.70
C ALA A 120 3.84 9.15 -19.71
N VAL A 121 4.79 8.78 -18.85
CA VAL A 121 6.17 9.31 -18.88
C VAL A 121 7.02 8.56 -19.91
N LEU A 122 6.69 7.29 -20.15
CA LEU A 122 7.41 6.42 -21.07
C LEU A 122 7.15 6.77 -22.56
N HIS A 123 5.99 7.32 -22.88
CA HIS A 123 5.56 7.73 -24.23
C HIS A 123 5.63 9.25 -24.44
#